data_AF-A0ABD6EBT5-F1
#
_entry.id   AF-A0ABD6EBT5-F1
#
_cell.length_a   1.000
_cell.length_b   1.000
_cell.length_c   1.000
_cell.angle_alpha   90.00
_cell.angle_beta   90.00
_cell.angle_gamma   90.00
#
_symmetry.space_group_name_H-M   'P 1'
#
loop_
_entity.id
_entity.type
_entity.pdbx_description
1 polymer ?
#
loop_
_entity_poly.entity_id
_entity_poly.type
_entity_poly.pdbx_seq_one_letter_code
_entity_poly.pdbx_strand_id
1 'polypeptide(L)'
;MSQLLMQSVFGILQVGEINAASILKLDLSDLIAGLVTPTGLKAAIDFMYTGVIRVDINNLIPLLCAANVLAITAMVKKICDQACSLALCCPQYSFYILETAVEKLPRRSPFRDNVVDVVAQQFGSIRRNPAFLKLPMQVIYALYSSDMFYVPAAEALDSLFDWMLANKDKKYYAPNLIDNIDLSKLDPREQQEYLKRSESIDGLRPILQQQISMANWNDLLRRERLMFISGSYKIQGASTSEPISSSK
;
A
#
# COMPACT_ATOMS: atom_id res chain seq x y z
N MET A 1 -10.02 -37.30 22.62
CA MET A 1 -9.77 -36.89 21.21
C MET A 1 -8.38 -36.30 20.97
N SER A 2 -7.71 -35.69 21.96
CA SER A 2 -6.37 -35.08 21.80
C SER A 2 -5.22 -36.09 21.57
N GLN A 3 -5.27 -37.29 22.16
CA GLN A 3 -4.17 -38.28 22.02
C GLN A 3 -4.11 -39.01 20.66
N LEU A 4 -5.23 -39.14 19.94
CA LEU A 4 -5.27 -39.84 18.64
C LEU A 4 -4.69 -38.98 17.49
N LEU A 5 -4.79 -37.66 17.59
CA LEU A 5 -4.14 -36.73 16.66
C LEU A 5 -2.61 -36.72 16.87
N MET A 6 -2.15 -36.79 18.12
CA MET A 6 -0.72 -36.90 18.45
C MET A 6 -0.05 -38.15 17.86
N GLN A 7 -0.72 -39.30 17.90
CA GLN A 7 -0.16 -40.55 17.35
C GLN A 7 -0.18 -40.58 15.82
N SER A 8 -1.19 -39.96 15.19
CA SER A 8 -1.27 -39.92 13.72
C SER A 8 -0.18 -39.03 13.11
N VAL A 9 0.18 -37.92 13.76
CA VAL A 9 1.27 -37.05 13.31
C VAL A 9 2.64 -37.73 13.46
N PHE A 10 2.85 -38.52 14.51
CA PHE A 10 4.08 -39.30 14.69
C PHE A 10 4.20 -40.46 13.69
N GLY A 11 3.09 -41.10 13.31
CA GLY A 11 3.09 -42.21 12.35
C GLY A 11 3.36 -41.79 10.89
N ILE A 12 3.02 -40.56 10.51
CA ILE A 12 3.18 -40.07 9.13
C ILE A 12 4.63 -39.62 8.84
N LEU A 13 5.41 -39.29 9.86
CA LEU A 13 6.80 -38.83 9.71
C LEU A 13 7.82 -39.96 9.46
N GLN A 14 7.40 -41.23 9.42
CA GLN A 14 8.32 -42.36 9.32
C GLN A 14 8.28 -43.16 8.02
N VAL A 15 7.42 -42.78 7.05
CA VAL A 15 7.32 -43.49 5.77
C VAL A 15 7.50 -42.50 4.63
N GLY A 16 8.74 -42.38 4.17
CA GLY A 16 9.08 -41.64 2.95
C GLY A 16 10.43 -40.95 3.05
N GLU A 17 11.48 -41.65 2.63
CA GLU A 17 12.76 -41.04 2.28
C GLU A 17 12.55 -39.99 1.18
N ILE A 18 12.36 -38.74 1.58
CA ILE A 18 12.44 -37.58 0.69
C ILE A 18 13.39 -36.59 1.36
N ASN A 19 14.62 -36.51 0.82
CA ASN A 19 15.65 -35.50 1.05
C ASN A 19 15.45 -34.58 2.27
N ALA A 20 15.90 -35.09 3.42
CA ALA A 20 15.82 -34.47 4.73
C ALA A 20 16.85 -33.33 4.93
N ALA A 21 16.70 -32.21 4.22
CA ALA A 21 17.51 -31.00 4.46
C ALA A 21 16.70 -29.72 4.75
N SER A 22 15.40 -29.84 4.98
CA SER A 22 14.57 -28.74 5.49
C SER A 22 13.42 -29.29 6.33
N ILE A 23 13.76 -30.06 7.37
CA ILE A 23 12.77 -30.43 8.38
C ILE A 23 12.29 -29.12 9.00
N LEU A 24 11.05 -28.73 8.68
CA LEU A 24 10.28 -27.70 9.36
C LEU A 24 10.40 -27.95 10.86
N LYS A 25 11.26 -27.18 11.55
CA LYS A 25 11.16 -27.04 13.00
C LYS A 25 9.91 -26.21 13.26
N LEU A 26 8.78 -26.89 13.19
CA LEU A 26 7.49 -26.38 13.60
C LEU A 26 7.57 -26.20 15.11
N ASP A 27 7.73 -24.96 15.56
CA ASP A 27 7.66 -24.65 16.98
C ASP A 27 6.20 -24.85 17.41
N LEU A 28 5.94 -25.95 18.12
CA LEU A 28 4.60 -26.29 18.63
C LEU A 28 4.04 -25.21 19.55
N SER A 29 4.90 -24.30 20.04
CA SER A 29 4.53 -23.09 20.78
C SER A 29 3.59 -22.18 19.96
N ASP A 30 3.76 -22.08 18.65
CA ASP A 30 2.90 -21.25 17.79
C ASP A 30 1.49 -21.83 17.63
N LEU A 31 1.39 -23.16 17.66
CA LEU A 31 0.12 -23.89 17.67
C LEU A 31 -0.59 -23.70 19.03
N ILE A 32 0.17 -23.74 20.12
CA ILE A 32 -0.34 -23.54 21.49
C ILE A 32 -0.73 -22.08 21.74
N ALA A 33 -0.01 -21.13 21.14
CA ALA A 33 -0.30 -19.70 21.17
C ALA A 33 -1.53 -19.31 20.32
N GLY A 34 -2.11 -20.26 19.57
CA GLY A 34 -3.28 -20.01 18.72
C GLY A 34 -2.97 -19.18 17.47
N LEU A 35 -1.70 -19.07 17.07
CA LEU A 35 -1.28 -18.34 15.87
C LEU A 35 -1.65 -19.10 14.59
N VAL A 36 -1.74 -20.43 14.66
CA VAL A 36 -2.14 -21.31 13.55
C VAL A 36 -3.38 -22.10 13.93
N THR A 37 -4.44 -21.98 13.12
CA THR A 37 -5.66 -22.75 13.32
C THR A 37 -5.52 -24.18 12.77
N PRO A 38 -6.28 -25.17 13.27
CA PRO A 38 -6.30 -26.52 12.70
C PRO A 38 -6.66 -26.53 11.21
N THR A 39 -7.54 -25.62 10.79
CA THR A 39 -7.93 -25.45 9.38
C THR A 39 -6.77 -24.96 8.52
N GLY A 40 -6.02 -23.95 8.99
CA GLY A 40 -4.84 -23.43 8.30
C GLY A 40 -3.72 -24.46 8.22
N LEU A 41 -3.46 -25.18 9.31
CA LEU A 41 -2.44 -26.24 9.34
C LEU A 41 -2.79 -27.39 8.39
N LYS A 42 -4.03 -27.87 8.41
CA LYS A 42 -4.48 -28.90 7.48
C LYS A 42 -4.30 -28.45 6.03
N ALA A 43 -4.72 -27.23 5.70
CA ALA A 43 -4.58 -26.70 4.35
C ALA A 43 -3.11 -26.55 3.93
N ALA A 44 -2.21 -26.21 4.86
CA ALA A 44 -0.78 -26.15 4.59
C ALA A 44 -0.21 -27.54 4.28
N ILE A 45 -0.60 -28.56 5.05
CA ILE A 45 -0.20 -29.96 4.78
C ILE A 45 -0.76 -30.41 3.42
N ASP A 46 -2.05 -30.21 3.17
CA ASP A 46 -2.69 -30.55 1.90
C ASP A 46 -2.00 -29.84 0.72
N PHE A 47 -1.57 -28.59 0.91
CA PHE A 47 -0.82 -27.82 -0.07
C PHE A 47 0.59 -28.38 -0.31
N MET A 48 1.31 -28.83 0.73
CA MET A 48 2.64 -29.44 0.54
C MET A 48 2.58 -30.71 -0.30
N TYR A 49 1.50 -31.50 -0.18
CA TYR A 49 1.33 -32.72 -0.97
C TYR A 49 0.79 -32.47 -2.39
N THR A 50 -0.17 -31.56 -2.53
CA THR A 50 -0.91 -31.38 -3.80
C THR A 50 -0.45 -30.17 -4.62
N GLY A 51 0.18 -29.19 -3.99
CA GLY A 51 0.47 -27.87 -4.57
C GLY A 51 -0.79 -27.04 -4.86
N VAL A 52 -1.97 -27.47 -4.42
CA VAL A 52 -3.26 -26.82 -4.72
C VAL A 52 -3.85 -26.21 -3.45
N ILE A 53 -4.38 -25.00 -3.59
CA ILE A 53 -5.09 -24.28 -2.54
C ILE A 53 -6.24 -23.47 -3.16
N ARG A 54 -7.33 -23.32 -2.41
CA ARG A 54 -8.47 -22.50 -2.79
C ARG A 54 -8.72 -21.46 -1.71
N VAL A 55 -8.60 -20.20 -2.08
CA VAL A 55 -8.84 -19.06 -1.20
C VAL A 55 -10.28 -18.60 -1.34
N ASP A 56 -10.90 -18.36 -0.20
CA ASP A 56 -12.17 -17.68 -0.05
C ASP A 56 -12.07 -16.66 1.11
N ILE A 57 -13.12 -15.86 1.29
CA ILE A 57 -13.12 -14.80 2.32
C ILE A 57 -13.06 -15.36 3.74
N ASN A 58 -13.58 -16.57 3.97
CA ASN A 58 -13.70 -17.17 5.29
C ASN A 58 -12.39 -17.88 5.70
N ASN A 59 -11.60 -18.30 4.72
CA ASN A 59 -10.39 -19.07 4.92
C ASN A 59 -9.11 -18.23 4.75
N LEU A 60 -9.18 -17.03 4.16
CA LEU A 60 -8.01 -16.19 3.87
C LEU A 60 -7.08 -16.00 5.08
N ILE A 61 -7.63 -15.56 6.23
CA ILE A 61 -6.83 -15.34 7.45
C ILE A 61 -6.20 -16.66 7.94
N PRO A 62 -6.95 -17.76 8.18
CA PRO A 62 -6.37 -19.05 8.55
C PRO A 62 -5.25 -19.54 7.63
N LEU A 63 -5.44 -19.40 6.31
CA LEU A 63 -4.47 -19.85 5.32
C LEU A 63 -3.20 -18.99 5.35
N LEU A 64 -3.36 -17.66 5.41
CA LEU A 64 -2.24 -16.73 5.38
C LEU A 64 -1.40 -16.81 6.67
N CYS A 65 -2.05 -16.94 7.83
CA CYS A 65 -1.37 -17.18 9.10
C CYS A 65 -0.56 -18.47 9.06
N ALA A 66 -1.17 -19.58 8.63
CA ALA A 66 -0.46 -20.86 8.52
C ALA A 66 0.72 -20.78 7.54
N ALA A 67 0.51 -20.21 6.36
CA ALA A 67 1.55 -20.09 5.34
C ALA A 67 2.73 -19.22 5.81
N ASN A 68 2.46 -18.13 6.53
CA ASN A 68 3.51 -17.24 7.06
C ASN A 68 4.27 -17.86 8.23
N VAL A 69 3.56 -18.46 9.20
CA VAL A 69 4.21 -19.11 10.37
C VAL A 69 5.06 -20.29 9.94
N LEU A 70 4.56 -21.11 9.01
CA LEU A 70 5.28 -22.26 8.46
C LEU A 70 6.33 -21.85 7.41
N ALA A 71 6.44 -20.57 7.09
CA ALA A 71 7.34 -20.01 6.07
C ALA A 71 7.20 -20.68 4.68
N ILE A 72 5.98 -21.09 4.28
CA ILE A 72 5.72 -21.73 2.99
C ILE A 72 5.47 -20.64 1.93
N THR A 73 6.55 -20.04 1.42
CA THR A 73 6.50 -18.90 0.49
C THR A 73 5.65 -19.18 -0.76
N ALA A 74 5.70 -20.41 -1.30
CA ALA A 74 4.89 -20.80 -2.45
C ALA A 74 3.39 -20.77 -2.18
N MET A 75 2.99 -21.10 -0.94
CA MET A 75 1.60 -21.03 -0.49
C MET A 75 1.17 -19.57 -0.32
N VAL A 76 2.01 -18.73 0.31
CA VAL A 76 1.76 -17.29 0.45
C VAL A 76 1.53 -16.64 -0.91
N LYS A 77 2.40 -16.93 -1.89
CA LYS A 77 2.27 -16.43 -3.25
C LYS A 77 0.91 -16.79 -3.85
N LYS A 78 0.55 -18.09 -3.85
CA LYS A 78 -0.74 -18.53 -4.41
C LYS A 78 -1.94 -17.94 -3.67
N ILE A 79 -1.85 -17.78 -2.36
CA ILE A 79 -2.92 -17.15 -1.58
C ILE A 79 -3.10 -15.69 -2.01
N CYS A 80 -2.01 -14.95 -2.13
CA CYS A 80 -2.05 -13.54 -2.53
C CYS A 80 -2.53 -13.38 -3.97
N ASP A 81 -2.09 -14.23 -4.91
CA ASP A 81 -2.55 -14.20 -6.31
C ASP A 81 -4.07 -14.43 -6.41
N GLN A 82 -4.60 -15.39 -5.63
CA GLN A 82 -6.04 -15.64 -5.57
C GLN A 82 -6.80 -14.53 -4.84
N ALA A 83 -6.22 -13.94 -3.78
CA ALA A 83 -6.80 -12.79 -3.09
C ALA A 83 -6.89 -11.55 -4.00
N CYS A 84 -5.86 -11.28 -4.81
CA CYS A 84 -5.89 -10.25 -5.85
C CYS A 84 -7.03 -10.51 -6.85
N SER A 85 -7.15 -11.75 -7.33
CA SER A 85 -8.23 -12.14 -8.24
C SER A 85 -9.61 -11.95 -7.61
N LEU A 86 -9.77 -12.26 -6.33
CA LEU A 86 -11.01 -12.02 -5.57
C LEU A 86 -11.33 -10.53 -5.42
N ALA A 87 -10.35 -9.68 -5.13
CA ALA A 87 -10.54 -8.23 -5.04
C ALA A 87 -10.98 -7.63 -6.39
N LEU A 88 -10.41 -8.13 -7.50
CA LEU A 88 -10.79 -7.71 -8.85
C LEU A 88 -12.22 -8.10 -9.23
N CYS A 89 -12.60 -9.36 -8.97
CA CYS A 89 -13.93 -9.87 -9.33
C CYS A 89 -15.04 -9.41 -8.37
N CYS A 90 -14.71 -9.16 -7.11
CA CYS A 90 -15.66 -8.89 -6.03
C CYS A 90 -15.20 -7.69 -5.18
N PRO A 91 -15.40 -6.44 -5.65
CA PRO A 91 -14.92 -5.23 -4.98
C PRO A 91 -15.44 -5.04 -3.55
N GLN A 92 -16.54 -5.70 -3.18
CA GLN A 92 -17.07 -5.70 -1.81
C GLN A 92 -16.10 -6.30 -0.79
N TYR A 93 -15.15 -7.13 -1.22
CA TYR A 93 -14.17 -7.78 -0.36
C TYR A 93 -12.82 -7.05 -0.33
N SER A 94 -12.63 -6.00 -1.14
CA SER A 94 -11.33 -5.33 -1.27
C SER A 94 -10.81 -4.78 0.06
N PHE A 95 -11.67 -4.25 0.93
CA PHE A 95 -11.24 -3.80 2.27
C PHE A 95 -10.78 -4.93 3.17
N TYR A 96 -11.54 -6.02 3.24
CA TYR A 96 -11.17 -7.17 4.06
C TYR A 96 -9.84 -7.77 3.59
N ILE A 97 -9.66 -7.89 2.27
CA ILE A 97 -8.43 -8.41 1.67
C ILE A 97 -7.25 -7.47 1.96
N LEU A 98 -7.45 -6.16 1.80
CA LEU A 98 -6.43 -5.15 2.09
C LEU A 98 -6.03 -5.15 3.56
N GLU A 99 -6.99 -5.10 4.48
CA GLU A 99 -6.74 -5.17 5.93
C GLU A 99 -5.98 -6.44 6.29
N THR A 100 -6.44 -7.59 5.78
CA THR A 100 -5.79 -8.88 6.03
C THR A 100 -4.35 -8.90 5.52
N ALA A 101 -4.09 -8.38 4.32
CA ALA A 101 -2.73 -8.32 3.77
C ALA A 101 -1.84 -7.40 4.61
N VAL A 102 -2.33 -6.22 5.01
CA VAL A 102 -1.55 -5.25 5.79
C VAL A 102 -1.25 -5.77 7.19
N GLU A 103 -2.17 -6.48 7.82
CA GLU A 103 -1.99 -7.01 9.18
C GLU A 103 -1.17 -8.29 9.24
N LYS A 104 -1.37 -9.21 8.28
CA LYS A 104 -0.82 -10.57 8.38
C LYS A 104 0.48 -10.75 7.61
N LEU A 105 0.80 -9.89 6.65
CA LEU A 105 2.04 -9.97 5.90
C LEU A 105 3.09 -8.96 6.40
N PRO A 106 4.39 -9.32 6.31
CA PRO A 106 5.46 -8.38 6.61
C PRO A 106 5.36 -7.11 5.77
N ARG A 107 5.66 -5.94 6.37
CA ARG A 107 5.53 -4.62 5.71
C ARG A 107 6.30 -4.47 4.40
N ARG A 108 7.42 -5.18 4.23
CA ARG A 108 8.29 -5.14 3.04
C ARG A 108 8.16 -6.41 2.19
N SER A 109 7.02 -7.09 2.28
CA SER A 109 6.77 -8.31 1.52
C SER A 109 6.27 -7.95 0.12
N PRO A 110 6.90 -8.47 -0.96
CA PRO A 110 6.39 -8.24 -2.32
C PRO A 110 4.98 -8.79 -2.51
N PHE A 111 4.58 -9.79 -1.72
CA PHE A 111 3.21 -10.32 -1.73
C PHE A 111 2.20 -9.34 -1.13
N ARG A 112 2.61 -8.63 -0.08
CA ARG A 112 1.79 -7.59 0.53
C ARG A 112 1.60 -6.44 -0.45
N ASP A 113 2.69 -5.99 -1.06
CA ASP A 113 2.69 -4.84 -1.96
C ASP A 113 1.83 -5.14 -3.19
N ASN A 114 1.93 -6.35 -3.77
CA ASN A 114 1.06 -6.77 -4.88
C ASN A 114 -0.45 -6.72 -4.52
N VAL A 115 -0.84 -7.16 -3.33
CA VAL A 115 -2.25 -7.10 -2.90
C VAL A 115 -2.70 -5.66 -2.71
N VAL A 116 -1.86 -4.85 -2.07
CA VAL A 116 -2.13 -3.42 -1.85
C VAL A 116 -2.29 -2.70 -3.19
N ASP A 117 -1.39 -2.95 -4.15
CA ASP A 117 -1.38 -2.36 -5.48
C ASP A 117 -2.66 -2.69 -6.27
N VAL A 118 -3.10 -3.94 -6.24
CA VAL A 118 -4.35 -4.36 -6.91
C VAL A 118 -5.56 -3.65 -6.31
N VAL A 119 -5.61 -3.48 -4.99
CA VAL A 119 -6.69 -2.74 -4.34
C VAL A 119 -6.58 -1.23 -4.60
N ALA A 120 -5.36 -0.67 -4.66
CA ALA A 120 -5.11 0.74 -4.97
C ALA A 120 -5.59 1.12 -6.37
N GLN A 121 -5.45 0.24 -7.36
CA GLN A 121 -6.01 0.45 -8.71
C GLN A 121 -7.53 0.62 -8.71
N GLN A 122 -8.22 0.09 -7.70
CA GLN A 122 -9.67 0.22 -7.52
C GLN A 122 -10.07 1.40 -6.63
N PHE A 123 -9.14 2.32 -6.31
CA PHE A 123 -9.36 3.39 -5.33
C PHE A 123 -10.65 4.18 -5.56
N GLY A 124 -10.92 4.53 -6.82
CA GLY A 124 -12.11 5.30 -7.20
C GLY A 124 -13.44 4.67 -6.78
N SER A 125 -13.51 3.34 -6.75
CA SER A 125 -14.69 2.59 -6.29
C SER A 125 -14.71 2.44 -4.77
N ILE A 126 -13.57 2.12 -4.16
CA ILE A 126 -13.51 1.85 -2.71
C ILE A 126 -13.71 3.13 -1.89
N ARG A 127 -13.21 4.30 -2.33
CA ARG A 127 -13.32 5.56 -1.56
C ARG A 127 -14.77 6.01 -1.31
N ARG A 128 -15.71 5.59 -2.18
CA ARG A 128 -17.15 5.91 -2.06
C ARG A 128 -17.87 5.03 -1.04
N ASN A 129 -17.26 3.91 -0.64
CA ASN A 129 -17.87 3.01 0.31
C ASN A 129 -17.67 3.57 1.74
N PRO A 130 -18.74 3.70 2.55
CA PRO A 130 -18.65 4.26 3.89
C PRO A 130 -17.72 3.48 4.85
N ALA A 131 -17.43 2.21 4.56
CA ALA A 131 -16.45 1.44 5.31
C ALA A 131 -15.02 2.01 5.20
N PHE A 132 -14.72 2.77 4.13
CA PHE A 132 -13.44 3.45 3.95
C PHE A 132 -13.07 4.33 5.15
N LEU A 133 -14.04 5.06 5.71
CA LEU A 133 -13.84 5.97 6.84
C LEU A 133 -13.46 5.25 8.14
N LYS A 134 -13.69 3.94 8.21
CA LYS A 134 -13.40 3.09 9.37
C LYS A 134 -12.06 2.37 9.26
N LEU A 135 -11.36 2.49 8.13
CA LEU A 135 -10.11 1.78 7.91
C LEU A 135 -9.04 2.20 8.93
N PRO A 136 -8.23 1.24 9.43
CA PRO A 136 -7.09 1.52 10.27
C PRO A 136 -6.06 2.42 9.57
N MET A 137 -5.30 3.19 10.34
CA MET A 137 -4.29 4.12 9.78
C MET A 137 -3.24 3.38 8.95
N GLN A 138 -2.80 2.20 9.40
CA GLN A 138 -1.77 1.43 8.70
C GLN A 138 -2.25 0.98 7.31
N VAL A 139 -3.56 0.77 7.17
CA VAL A 139 -4.22 0.35 5.94
C VAL A 139 -4.37 1.52 4.98
N ILE A 140 -4.81 2.68 5.49
CA ILE A 140 -4.85 3.93 4.73
C ILE A 140 -3.46 4.32 4.24
N TYR A 141 -2.46 4.28 5.13
CA TYR A 141 -1.08 4.59 4.76
C TYR A 141 -0.58 3.66 3.65
N ALA A 142 -0.80 2.35 3.78
CA ALA A 142 -0.41 1.38 2.76
C ALA A 142 -1.04 1.69 1.39
N LEU A 143 -2.32 2.06 1.39
CA LEU A 143 -3.07 2.36 0.17
C LEU A 143 -2.54 3.62 -0.53
N TYR A 144 -2.29 4.69 0.21
CA TYR A 144 -1.77 5.94 -0.34
C TYR A 144 -0.29 5.83 -0.73
N SER A 145 0.49 5.00 -0.05
CA SER A 145 1.90 4.76 -0.38
C SER A 145 2.12 3.77 -1.53
N SER A 146 1.05 3.25 -2.15
CA SER A 146 1.16 2.30 -3.26
C SER A 146 1.62 3.02 -4.53
N ASP A 147 2.56 2.41 -5.25
CA ASP A 147 3.01 2.92 -6.55
C ASP A 147 1.88 2.89 -7.61
N MET A 148 0.86 2.05 -7.38
CA MET A 148 -0.32 1.93 -8.25
C MET A 148 -1.48 2.81 -7.79
N PHE A 149 -1.26 3.69 -6.81
CA PHE A 149 -2.22 4.72 -6.41
C PHE A 149 -2.26 5.85 -7.45
N TYR A 150 -3.04 5.65 -8.52
CA TYR A 150 -3.20 6.65 -9.58
C TYR A 150 -4.59 7.30 -9.52
N VAL A 151 -4.68 8.38 -8.74
CA VAL A 151 -5.91 9.14 -8.47
C VAL A 151 -5.61 10.63 -8.62
N PRO A 152 -6.52 11.45 -9.18
CA PRO A 152 -6.36 12.90 -9.19
C PRO A 152 -6.09 13.44 -7.77
N ALA A 153 -5.19 14.42 -7.64
CA ALA A 153 -4.79 14.94 -6.34
C ALA A 153 -5.97 15.47 -5.52
N ALA A 154 -6.93 16.14 -6.17
CA ALA A 154 -8.16 16.62 -5.56
C ALA A 154 -9.00 15.46 -4.99
N GLU A 155 -9.21 14.41 -5.79
CA GLU A 155 -9.97 13.24 -5.38
C GLU A 155 -9.34 12.48 -4.20
N ALA A 156 -8.00 12.39 -4.18
CA ALA A 156 -7.25 11.82 -3.08
C ALA A 156 -7.39 12.67 -1.81
N LEU A 157 -7.20 13.99 -1.93
CA LEU A 157 -7.37 14.92 -0.80
C LEU A 157 -8.78 14.89 -0.24
N ASP A 158 -9.82 14.85 -1.07
CA ASP A 158 -11.20 14.77 -0.61
C ASP A 158 -11.41 13.56 0.29
N SER A 159 -11.00 12.39 -0.18
CA SER A 159 -11.13 11.16 0.60
C SER A 159 -10.27 11.14 1.86
N LEU A 160 -9.06 11.73 1.80
CA LEU A 160 -8.18 11.85 2.96
C LEU A 160 -8.79 12.78 4.02
N PHE A 161 -9.36 13.90 3.60
CA PHE A 161 -10.04 14.86 4.48
C PHE A 161 -11.26 14.22 5.14
N ASP A 162 -12.09 13.52 4.37
CA ASP A 162 -13.26 12.83 4.92
C ASP A 162 -12.84 11.78 5.94
N TRP A 163 -11.78 11.02 5.66
CA TRP A 163 -11.22 10.05 6.61
C TRP A 163 -10.66 10.72 7.87
N MET A 164 -9.92 11.83 7.74
CA MET A 164 -9.36 12.57 8.89
C MET A 164 -10.46 13.23 9.74
N LEU A 165 -11.53 13.73 9.13
CA LEU A 165 -12.69 14.27 9.85
C LEU A 165 -13.39 13.18 10.67
N ALA A 166 -13.46 11.95 10.15
CA ALA A 166 -13.97 10.79 10.87
C ALA A 166 -12.99 10.26 11.95
N ASN A 167 -11.69 10.53 11.82
CA ASN A 167 -10.62 10.01 12.69
C ASN A 167 -9.75 11.14 13.27
N LYS A 168 -10.38 12.07 14.01
CA LYS A 168 -9.72 13.29 14.53
C LYS A 168 -8.54 13.02 15.47
N ASP A 169 -8.51 11.87 16.11
CA ASP A 169 -7.43 11.39 16.98
C ASP A 169 -6.14 11.07 16.22
N LYS A 170 -6.22 10.87 14.90
CA LYS A 170 -5.11 10.41 14.04
C LYS A 170 -4.46 11.54 13.22
N LYS A 171 -4.73 12.81 13.57
CA LYS A 171 -4.23 13.99 12.84
C LYS A 171 -2.71 14.06 12.67
N TYR A 172 -1.94 13.49 13.59
CA TYR A 172 -0.47 13.52 13.55
C TYR A 172 0.13 12.75 12.37
N TYR A 173 -0.67 11.90 11.69
CA TYR A 173 -0.24 11.17 10.51
C TYR A 173 -0.46 11.95 9.21
N ALA A 174 -1.11 13.11 9.26
CA ALA A 174 -1.40 13.93 8.09
C ALA A 174 -0.17 14.24 7.23
N PRO A 175 1.02 14.60 7.76
CA PRO A 175 2.20 14.86 6.92
C PRO A 175 2.53 13.67 6.03
N ASN A 176 2.62 12.47 6.63
CA ASN A 176 2.98 11.25 5.90
C ASN A 176 1.92 10.83 4.87
N LEU A 177 0.63 11.14 5.10
CA LEU A 177 -0.43 10.81 4.16
C LEU A 177 -0.48 11.80 2.99
N ILE A 178 -0.29 13.10 3.29
CA ILE A 178 -0.27 14.17 2.30
C ILE A 178 0.97 14.07 1.40
N ASP A 179 2.11 13.63 1.93
CA ASP A 179 3.36 13.44 1.16
C ASP A 179 3.20 12.47 -0.03
N ASN A 180 2.23 11.55 0.06
CA ASN A 180 1.94 10.59 -1.01
C ASN A 180 1.00 11.16 -2.10
N ILE A 181 0.54 12.41 -1.95
CA ILE A 181 -0.35 13.07 -2.92
C ILE A 181 0.46 14.14 -3.67
N ASP A 182 0.42 14.09 -4.99
CA ASP A 182 1.10 15.07 -5.83
C ASP A 182 0.33 16.40 -5.87
N LEU A 183 0.56 17.24 -4.86
CA LEU A 183 -0.09 18.56 -4.71
C LEU A 183 0.28 19.55 -5.82
N SER A 184 1.37 19.31 -6.56
CA SER A 184 1.79 20.18 -7.67
C SER A 184 0.80 20.18 -8.84
N LYS A 185 -0.06 19.15 -8.89
CA LYS A 185 -1.12 19.01 -9.90
C LYS A 185 -2.38 19.81 -9.60
N LEU A 186 -2.50 20.36 -8.39
CA LEU A 186 -3.64 21.19 -8.01
C LEU A 186 -3.45 22.60 -8.55
N ASP A 187 -4.54 23.20 -9.04
CA ASP A 187 -4.51 24.61 -9.42
C ASP A 187 -4.47 25.53 -8.17
N PRO A 188 -4.07 26.80 -8.30
CA PRO A 188 -4.00 27.71 -7.16
C PRO A 188 -5.34 27.96 -6.45
N ARG A 189 -6.48 27.79 -7.15
CA ARG A 189 -7.82 27.97 -6.58
C ARG A 189 -8.18 26.77 -5.72
N GLU A 190 -7.94 25.56 -6.20
CA GLU A 190 -8.08 24.29 -5.48
C GLU A 190 -7.18 24.28 -4.24
N GLN A 191 -5.91 24.68 -4.38
CA GLN A 191 -4.99 24.81 -3.24
C GLN A 191 -5.58 25.71 -2.14
N GLN A 192 -6.13 26.88 -2.51
CA GLN A 192 -6.75 27.79 -1.56
C GLN A 192 -8.04 27.21 -0.93
N GLU A 193 -8.82 26.45 -1.69
CA GLU A 193 -10.01 25.76 -1.19
C GLU A 193 -9.65 24.70 -0.14
N TYR A 194 -8.66 23.84 -0.43
CA TYR A 194 -8.20 22.83 0.53
C TYR A 194 -7.57 23.46 1.77
N LEU A 195 -6.87 24.59 1.64
CA LEU A 195 -6.37 25.36 2.79
C LEU A 195 -7.51 25.89 3.67
N LYS A 196 -8.63 26.34 3.09
CA LYS A 196 -9.82 26.74 3.86
C LYS A 196 -10.47 25.53 4.53
N ARG A 197 -10.68 24.43 3.80
CA ARG A 197 -11.27 23.20 4.34
C ARG A 197 -10.43 22.63 5.49
N SER A 198 -9.10 22.79 5.43
CA SER A 198 -8.19 22.28 6.47
C SER A 198 -8.34 22.99 7.82
N GLU A 199 -8.99 24.15 7.87
CA GLU A 199 -9.34 24.84 9.12
C GLU A 199 -10.31 24.02 9.98
N SER A 200 -11.09 23.12 9.37
CA SER A 200 -12.01 22.22 10.09
C SER A 200 -11.29 21.07 10.82
N ILE A 201 -9.99 20.89 10.59
CA ILE A 201 -9.15 19.85 11.18
C ILE A 201 -8.01 20.51 11.94
N ASP A 202 -8.04 20.41 13.28
CA ASP A 202 -7.09 21.09 14.17
C ASP A 202 -5.63 20.81 13.80
N GLY A 203 -4.90 21.86 13.41
CA GLY A 203 -3.47 21.79 13.10
C GLY A 203 -3.12 21.28 11.70
N LEU A 204 -4.10 20.98 10.84
CA LEU A 204 -3.84 20.49 9.49
C LEU A 204 -3.38 21.61 8.54
N ARG A 205 -3.96 22.81 8.67
CA ARG A 205 -3.65 23.95 7.80
C ARG A 205 -2.15 24.25 7.67
N PRO A 206 -1.36 24.43 8.74
CA PRO A 206 0.07 24.71 8.61
C PRO A 206 0.82 23.57 7.91
N ILE A 207 0.44 22.32 8.15
CA ILE A 207 1.02 21.14 7.50
C ILE A 207 0.76 21.19 5.99
N LEU A 208 -0.50 21.38 5.60
CA LEU A 208 -0.88 21.44 4.18
C LEU A 208 -0.23 22.64 3.48
N GLN A 209 -0.18 23.80 4.12
CA GLN A 209 0.46 24.99 3.56
C GLN A 209 1.96 24.78 3.33
N GLN A 210 2.65 24.13 4.27
CA GLN A 210 4.05 23.76 4.11
C GLN A 210 4.24 22.81 2.93
N GLN A 211 3.42 21.76 2.83
CA GLN A 211 3.52 20.76 1.77
C GLN A 211 3.21 21.33 0.38
N ILE A 212 2.20 22.18 0.25
CA ILE A 212 1.90 22.89 -1.00
C ILE A 212 3.09 23.76 -1.42
N SER A 213 3.67 24.51 -0.47
CA SER A 213 4.84 25.34 -0.74
C SER A 213 6.01 24.49 -1.27
N MET A 214 6.31 23.39 -0.59
CA MET A 214 7.39 22.46 -1.00
C MET A 214 7.12 21.84 -2.39
N ALA A 215 5.88 21.44 -2.67
CA ALA A 215 5.49 20.90 -3.97
C ALA A 215 5.66 21.94 -5.10
N ASN A 216 5.20 23.17 -4.89
CA ASN A 216 5.33 24.26 -5.85
C ASN A 216 6.80 24.61 -6.13
N TRP A 217 7.64 24.67 -5.09
CA TRP A 217 9.09 24.90 -5.25
C TRP A 217 9.77 23.78 -6.03
N ASN A 218 9.44 22.52 -5.74
CA ASN A 218 10.01 21.37 -6.45
C ASN A 218 9.60 21.36 -7.93
N ASP A 219 8.36 21.71 -8.24
CA ASP A 219 7.89 21.82 -9.63
C ASP A 219 8.60 22.96 -10.38
N LEU A 220 8.76 24.13 -9.75
CA LEU A 220 9.51 25.25 -10.32
C LEU A 220 10.95 24.84 -10.67
N LEU A 221 11.66 24.22 -9.72
CA LEU A 221 13.04 23.75 -9.93
C LEU A 221 13.14 22.71 -11.05
N ARG A 222 12.14 21.83 -11.18
CA ARG A 222 12.07 20.86 -12.29
C ARG A 222 11.89 21.56 -13.64
N ARG A 223 10.99 22.55 -13.72
CA ARG A 223 10.77 23.34 -14.94
C ARG A 223 12.03 24.09 -15.37
N GLU A 224 12.71 24.74 -14.44
CA GLU A 224 13.97 25.45 -14.74
C GLU A 224 15.05 24.48 -15.25
N ARG A 225 15.27 23.33 -14.59
CA ARG A 225 16.23 22.31 -15.06
C ARG A 225 15.92 21.82 -16.48
N LEU A 226 14.65 21.60 -16.80
CA LEU A 226 14.24 21.19 -18.14
C LEU A 226 14.51 22.29 -19.18
N MET A 227 14.36 23.57 -18.82
CA MET A 227 14.74 24.69 -19.69
C MET A 227 16.27 24.78 -19.92
N PHE A 228 17.08 24.52 -18.89
CA PHE A 228 18.54 24.44 -19.04
C PHE A 228 18.99 23.27 -19.92
N ILE A 229 18.36 22.10 -19.79
CA ILE A 229 18.71 20.90 -20.58
C ILE A 229 18.22 21.02 -22.04
N SER A 230 17.07 21.67 -22.27
CA SER A 230 16.49 21.84 -23.63
C SER A 230 17.09 23.00 -24.44
N GLY A 231 18.20 23.61 -23.98
CA GLY A 231 18.97 24.60 -24.76
C GLY A 231 18.22 25.88 -25.13
N SER A 232 17.08 26.16 -24.51
CA SER A 232 16.20 27.28 -24.88
C SER A 232 16.54 28.59 -24.19
N TYR A 233 17.83 28.88 -23.98
CA TYR A 233 18.27 30.23 -23.66
C TYR A 233 18.50 30.99 -24.97
N LYS A 234 17.45 31.67 -25.48
CA LYS A 234 17.69 32.86 -26.30
C LYS A 234 18.30 33.92 -25.39
N ILE A 235 19.62 33.91 -25.31
CA ILE A 235 20.38 35.07 -24.86
C ILE A 235 19.99 36.19 -25.84
N GLN A 236 19.19 37.16 -25.40
CA GLN A 236 19.08 38.44 -26.09
C GLN A 236 20.48 39.07 -26.03
N GLY A 237 21.24 38.84 -27.08
CA GLY A 237 22.58 39.35 -27.26
C GLY A 237 22.56 40.88 -27.26
N ALA A 238 23.33 41.43 -26.33
CA ALA A 238 24.17 42.61 -26.47
C ALA A 238 23.94 43.43 -27.75
N SER A 239 23.22 44.54 -27.61
CA SER A 239 23.34 45.69 -28.48
C SER A 239 24.78 46.19 -28.47
N THR A 240 25.58 45.78 -29.44
CA THR A 240 26.87 46.41 -29.76
C THR A 240 26.87 46.75 -31.24
N SER A 241 26.72 48.05 -31.55
CA SER A 241 27.52 48.78 -32.54
C SER A 241 26.86 50.13 -32.85
N GLU A 242 27.26 51.18 -32.11
CA GLU A 242 27.30 52.52 -32.69
C GLU A 242 28.50 52.59 -33.65
N PRO A 243 28.33 53.05 -34.90
CA PRO A 243 29.47 53.34 -35.74
C PRO A 243 30.04 54.71 -35.36
N ILE A 244 31.31 54.68 -34.95
CA ILE A 244 32.20 55.83 -34.81
C ILE A 244 32.25 56.55 -36.16
N SER A 245 31.74 57.78 -36.21
CA SER A 245 32.02 58.72 -37.30
C SER A 245 33.29 59.50 -36.95
N SER A 246 34.29 59.43 -37.83
CA SER A 246 35.43 60.35 -37.81
C SER A 246 35.66 60.89 -39.22
N SER A 247 35.34 62.18 -39.35
CA SER A 247 36.02 63.25 -40.10
C SER A 247 36.47 63.04 -41.55
N LYS A 248 35.86 63.81 -42.47
CA LYS A 248 36.43 65.07 -43.02
C LYS A 248 35.38 65.87 -43.78
#